data_AF-A0A139DGC3-F1
#
_entry.id   AF-A0A139DGC3-F1
#
_cell.length_a   1.000
_cell.length_b   1.000
_cell.length_c   1.000
_cell.angle_alpha   90.00
_cell.angle_beta   90.00
_cell.angle_gamma   90.00
#
_symmetry.space_group_name_H-M   'P 1'
#
loop_
_entity.id
_entity.type
_entity.pdbx_description
1 polymer ?
#
loop_
_entity_poly.entity_id
_entity_poly.type
_entity_poly.pdbx_seq_one_letter_code
_entity_poly.pdbx_strand_id
1 'polypeptide(L)' 'MAFECVLKAWEDHQSELRRYLVSRLPDPAMADDFLQDVFCRAMRAGQTFCELDNPRAWLFRVARNALTDNIRLRK' A
#
# COMPACT_ATOMS: atom_id res chain seq x y z
N MET A 1 6.10 -20.48 -1.22
CA MET A 1 6.99 -19.29 -1.34
C MET A 1 6.71 -18.35 -0.18
N ALA A 2 7.64 -17.47 0.19
CA ALA A 2 7.42 -16.52 1.27
C ALA A 2 6.14 -15.69 1.02
N PHE A 3 5.20 -15.77 1.96
CA PHE A 3 3.96 -15.00 2.10
C PHE A 3 3.02 -14.95 0.87
N GLU A 4 2.53 -16.10 0.42
CA GLU A 4 1.48 -16.21 -0.62
C GLU A 4 0.21 -15.39 -0.30
N CYS A 5 -0.13 -15.26 0.99
CA CYS A 5 -1.23 -14.40 1.46
C CYS A 5 -1.06 -12.93 1.03
N VAL A 6 0.18 -12.42 1.03
CA VAL A 6 0.50 -11.02 0.70
C VAL A 6 0.32 -10.83 -0.80
N LEU A 7 0.86 -11.76 -1.59
CA LEU A 7 0.74 -11.72 -3.04
C LEU A 7 -0.72 -11.79 -3.49
N LYS A 8 -1.52 -12.66 -2.88
CA LYS A 8 -2.95 -12.77 -3.15
C LYS A 8 -3.69 -11.47 -2.83
N ALA A 9 -3.53 -10.95 -1.61
CA ALA A 9 -4.16 -9.68 -1.23
C ALA A 9 -3.67 -8.52 -2.12
N TRP A 10 -2.42 -8.55 -2.55
CA TRP A 10 -1.87 -7.54 -3.45
C TRP A 10 -2.51 -7.60 -4.83
N GLU A 11 -2.62 -8.79 -5.43
CA GLU A 11 -3.26 -9.00 -6.72
C GLU A 11 -4.72 -8.51 -6.71
N ASP A 12 -5.45 -8.83 -5.64
CA ASP A 12 -6.85 -8.45 -5.46
C ASP A 12 -7.05 -6.92 -5.32
N HIS A 13 -6.09 -6.20 -4.71
CA HIS A 13 -6.30 -4.81 -4.27
C HIS A 13 -5.37 -3.76 -4.88
N GLN A 14 -4.28 -4.12 -5.56
CA GLN A 14 -3.32 -3.13 -6.07
C GLN A 14 -3.93 -2.13 -7.05
N SER A 15 -4.86 -2.59 -7.90
CA SER A 15 -5.45 -1.76 -8.95
C SER A 15 -6.34 -0.65 -8.38
N GLU A 16 -7.12 -0.97 -7.34
CA GLU A 16 -7.93 0.05 -6.65
C GLU A 16 -7.08 0.96 -5.77
N LEU A 17 -6.03 0.43 -5.16
CA LEU A 17 -5.11 1.21 -4.35
C LEU A 17 -4.35 2.23 -5.20
N ARG A 18 -3.91 1.82 -6.40
CA ARG A 18 -3.29 2.71 -7.39
C ARG A 18 -4.25 3.83 -7.82
N ARG A 19 -5.51 3.50 -8.15
CA ARG A 19 -6.53 4.51 -8.51
C ARG A 19 -6.75 5.50 -7.37
N TYR A 20 -6.79 5.02 -6.13
CA TYR A 20 -6.89 5.88 -4.95
C TYR A 20 -5.68 6.82 -4.83
N LEU A 21 -4.45 6.31 -4.99
CA LEU A 21 -3.22 7.11 -4.91
C LEU A 21 -3.15 8.17 -6.02
N VAL A 22 -3.43 7.80 -7.27
CA VAL A 22 -3.45 8.72 -8.42
C VAL A 22 -4.45 9.87 -8.19
N SER A 23 -5.59 9.61 -7.55
CA SER A 23 -6.57 10.67 -7.24
C SER A 23 -6.12 11.68 -6.18
N ARG A 24 -5.00 11.41 -5.47
CA ARG A 24 -4.51 12.21 -4.33
C ARG A 24 -3.14 12.82 -4.55
N LEU A 25 -2.42 12.38 -5.59
CA LEU A 25 -1.09 12.84 -5.91
C LEU A 25 -1.12 13.68 -7.19
N PRO A 26 -0.28 14.72 -7.28
CA PRO A 26 -0.23 15.58 -8.46
C PRO A 26 0.40 14.91 -9.67
N ASP A 27 1.16 13.82 -9.46
CA ASP A 27 1.90 13.09 -10.49
C ASP A 27 1.59 11.59 -10.38
N PRO A 28 1.14 10.93 -11.46
CA PRO A 28 0.97 9.48 -11.52
C PRO A 28 2.24 8.68 -11.21
N ALA A 29 3.44 9.18 -11.56
CA ALA A 29 4.68 8.48 -11.27
C ALA A 29 4.93 8.38 -9.76
N MET A 30 4.62 9.45 -9.02
CA MET A 30 4.64 9.39 -7.55
C MET A 30 3.68 8.31 -7.04
N ALA A 31 2.48 8.18 -7.62
CA ALA A 31 1.53 7.16 -7.18
C ALA A 31 2.10 5.74 -7.31
N ASP A 32 2.88 5.46 -8.35
CA ASP A 32 3.55 4.19 -8.55
C ASP A 32 4.66 3.95 -7.51
N ASP A 33 5.43 4.98 -7.13
CA ASP A 33 6.41 4.91 -6.04
C ASP A 33 5.75 4.61 -4.68
N PHE A 34 4.64 5.30 -4.37
CA PHE A 34 3.87 5.04 -3.15
C PHE A 34 3.29 3.64 -3.13
N LEU A 35 2.78 3.18 -4.28
CA LEU A 35 2.25 1.83 -4.41
C LEU A 35 3.35 0.80 -4.12
N GLN A 36 4.55 1.00 -4.65
CA GLN A 36 5.69 0.13 -4.39
C GLN A 36 6.10 0.12 -2.91
N ASP A 37 6.10 1.27 -2.22
CA ASP A 37 6.40 1.33 -0.78
C ASP A 37 5.37 0.55 0.05
N VAL A 38 4.08 0.67 -0.28
CA VAL A 38 3.02 -0.10 0.41
C VAL A 38 3.24 -1.60 0.22
N PHE A 39 3.58 -2.06 -0.98
CA PHE A 39 3.90 -3.46 -1.24
C PHE A 39 5.09 -3.94 -0.40
N CYS A 40 6.19 -3.17 -0.40
CA CYS A 40 7.36 -3.48 0.40
C CYS A 40 7.03 -3.60 1.89
N ARG A 41 6.18 -2.73 2.43
CA ARG A 41 5.71 -2.80 3.82
C ARG A 41 4.86 -4.04 4.08
N ALA A 42 3.99 -4.42 3.15
CA ALA A 42 3.18 -5.65 3.26
C ALA A 42 4.08 -6.89 3.27
N MET A 43 5.07 -6.97 2.37
CA MET A 43 6.04 -8.06 2.30
C MET A 43 6.89 -8.16 3.57
N ARG A 44 7.29 -7.02 4.16
CA ARG A 44 8.03 -6.97 5.43
C ARG A 44 7.17 -7.40 6.62
N ALA A 45 5.88 -7.04 6.62
CA ALA A 45 4.95 -7.48 7.66
C ALA A 45 4.74 -9.01 7.62
N GLY A 46 4.76 -9.60 6.42
CA GLY A 46 4.82 -11.05 6.21
C GLY A 46 3.72 -11.79 6.96
N GLN A 47 4.10 -12.64 7.91
CA GLN A 47 3.16 -13.45 8.68
C GLN A 47 2.13 -12.60 9.45
N THR A 48 2.55 -11.46 10.01
CA THR A 48 1.63 -10.55 10.72
C THR A 48 0.58 -9.93 9.80
N PHE A 49 0.88 -9.81 8.50
CA PHE A 49 -0.10 -9.41 7.50
C PHE A 49 -1.07 -10.56 7.17
N CYS A 50 -0.57 -11.80 7.11
CA CYS A 50 -1.41 -12.98 6.86
C CYS A 50 -2.46 -13.22 7.97
N GLU A 51 -2.21 -12.74 9.18
CA GLU A 51 -3.11 -12.88 10.33
C GLU A 51 -4.18 -11.78 10.40
N LEU A 52 -4.18 -10.83 9.45
CA LEU A 52 -5.16 -9.76 9.42
C LEU A 52 -6.54 -10.25 8.96
N ASP A 53 -7.59 -9.89 9.70
CA ASP A 53 -8.97 -10.11 9.26
C ASP A 53 -9.32 -9.35 7.97
N ASN A 54 -8.68 -8.20 7.74
CA ASN A 54 -8.93 -7.36 6.56
C ASN A 54 -7.65 -6.79 5.95
N PRO A 55 -6.98 -7.56 5.07
CA PRO A 55 -5.78 -7.13 4.35
C PRO A 55 -5.98 -5.84 3.56
N ARG A 56 -7.13 -5.68 2.90
CA ARG A 56 -7.49 -4.47 2.15
C ARG A 56 -7.45 -3.22 3.02
N ALA A 57 -8.12 -3.26 4.18
CA ALA A 57 -8.18 -2.11 5.08
C ALA A 57 -6.78 -1.70 5.57
N TRP A 58 -5.91 -2.68 5.82
CA TRP A 58 -4.52 -2.43 6.19
C TRP A 58 -3.75 -1.76 5.05
N LEU A 59 -3.85 -2.25 3.81
CA LEU A 59 -3.17 -1.66 2.65
C LEU A 59 -3.53 -0.18 2.45
N PHE A 60 -4.83 0.14 2.52
CA PHE A 60 -5.30 1.52 2.42
C PHE A 60 -4.85 2.39 3.61
N ARG A 61 -4.79 1.83 4.82
CA ARG A 61 -4.28 2.54 5.99
C ARG A 61 -2.80 2.90 5.81
N VAL A 62 -1.99 1.96 5.36
CA VAL A 62 -0.55 2.19 5.12
C VAL A 62 -0.35 3.23 4.01
N ALA A 63 -1.08 3.13 2.90
CA ALA A 63 -1.04 4.13 1.83
C ALA A 63 -1.42 5.54 2.33
N ARG A 64 -2.48 5.65 3.15
CA ARG A 64 -2.89 6.94 3.75
C ARG A 64 -1.84 7.50 4.70
N ASN A 65 -1.20 6.66 5.51
CA ASN A 65 -0.14 7.09 6.41
C ASN A 65 1.05 7.63 5.60
N ALA A 66 1.48 6.91 4.56
CA ALA A 66 2.55 7.35 3.69
C ALA A 66 2.23 8.71 3.04
N LEU A 67 1.01 8.92 2.54
CA LEU A 67 0.60 10.22 2.00
C LEU A 67 0.69 11.34 3.05
N THR A 68 0.26 11.05 4.28
CA THR A 68 0.30 12.02 5.39
C THR A 68 1.75 12.38 5.74
N ASP A 69 2.65 11.40 5.76
CA ASP A 69 4.06 11.62 6.05
C ASP A 69 4.74 12.44 4.94
N ASN A 70 4.41 12.20 3.67
CA ASN A 70 4.91 13.01 2.57
C ASN A 70 4.45 14.47 2.64
N ILE A 71 3.18 14.70 2.98
CA ILE A 71 2.66 16.06 3.20
C ILE A 71 3.37 16.76 4.36
N ARG A 72 3.68 16.02 5.44
CA ARG A 72 4.42 16.57 6.59
C ARG A 72 5.85 16.95 6.23
N LEU A 73 6.55 16.15 5.44
CA LEU A 73 7.93 16.38 5.03
C LEU A 73 8.08 17.49 3.96
N ARG A 74 6.99 17.83 3.25
CA ARG A 74 6.95 18.92 2.27
C ARG A 74 6.57 20.28 2.86
N LYS A 75 6.22 20.34 4.14
CA LYS A 75 6.08 21.60 4.89
C LYS A 75 7.44 22.03 5.42
#